data_AF-A0A849VX39-F1
#
_entry.id   AF-A0A849VX39-F1
#
_cell.length_a   1.000
_cell.length_b   1.000
_cell.length_c   1.000
_cell.angle_alpha   90.00
_cell.angle_beta   90.00
_cell.angle_gamma   90.00
#
_symmetry.space_group_name_H-M   'P 1'
#
loop_
_entity.id
_entity.type
_entity.pdbx_description
1 polymer ?
#
loop_
_entity_poly.entity_id
_entity_poly.type
_entity_poly.pdbx_seq_one_letter_code
_entity_poly.pdbx_strand_id
1 'polypeptide(L)'
;MTVRLRPHHLLCMLTYVGKGYSEAFTANYDEVIKRLVAGDAIELSEGADDVCAPLLGDADPHCLWASVRERDPKAAAAVSRLLGRQVKNGDTIELDAALLSTFRREFKKGTTRDACGGCEWFNLCSDISRTNFSGVRLTR
;
A
#
# COMPACT_ATOMS: atom_id res chain seq x y z
N MET A 1 2.89 5.06 17.20
CA MET A 1 4.22 4.78 16.60
C MET A 1 4.09 4.98 15.10
N THR A 2 5.08 4.64 14.28
CA THR A 2 4.99 4.75 12.81
C THR A 2 5.22 3.41 12.12
N VAL A 3 4.47 3.17 11.04
CA VAL A 3 4.72 2.11 10.05
C VAL A 3 5.34 2.78 8.83
N ARG A 4 6.47 2.26 8.36
CA ARG A 4 7.09 2.76 7.14
C ARG A 4 6.45 2.07 5.95
N LEU A 5 5.88 2.87 5.04
CA LEU A 5 5.33 2.38 3.78
C LEU A 5 5.91 3.14 2.61
N ARG A 6 6.32 2.42 1.58
CA ARG A 6 6.58 3.01 0.27
C ARG A 6 5.27 3.40 -0.41
N PRO A 7 5.26 4.40 -1.30
CA PRO A 7 4.02 4.97 -1.83
C PRO A 7 3.07 3.95 -2.45
N HIS A 8 3.58 2.92 -3.14
CA HIS A 8 2.68 1.93 -3.73
C HIS A 8 2.09 0.97 -2.69
N HIS A 9 2.80 0.62 -1.61
CA HIS A 9 2.23 -0.20 -0.53
C HIS A 9 1.15 0.53 0.26
N LEU A 10 1.24 1.86 0.37
CA LEU A 10 0.14 2.69 0.86
C LEU A 10 -1.12 2.53 0.00
N LEU A 11 -0.99 2.42 -1.33
CA LEU A 11 -2.14 2.12 -2.19
C LEU A 11 -2.56 0.64 -2.12
N CYS A 12 -1.62 -0.31 -2.01
CA CYS A 12 -1.92 -1.75 -1.94
C CYS A 12 -2.72 -2.11 -0.68
N MET A 13 -2.40 -1.52 0.48
CA MET A 13 -3.08 -1.83 1.75
C MET A 13 -4.59 -1.56 1.72
N LEU A 14 -5.04 -0.67 0.84
CA LEU A 14 -6.45 -0.34 0.66
C LEU A 14 -7.29 -1.58 0.32
N THR A 15 -6.67 -2.55 -0.37
CA THR A 15 -7.29 -3.79 -0.88
C THR A 15 -6.70 -5.05 -0.26
N TYR A 16 -5.89 -4.96 0.79
CA TYR A 16 -5.25 -6.14 1.35
C TYR A 16 -6.27 -7.05 2.07
N VAL A 17 -6.27 -8.33 1.68
CA VAL A 17 -7.23 -9.36 2.15
C VAL A 17 -6.53 -10.56 2.81
N GLY A 18 -5.23 -10.49 3.11
CA GLY A 18 -4.48 -11.63 3.63
C GLY A 18 -3.89 -12.54 2.55
N LYS A 19 -3.43 -11.96 1.45
CA LYS A 19 -2.75 -12.67 0.36
C LYS A 19 -1.45 -11.99 0.03
N GLY A 20 -0.42 -12.77 -0.28
CA GLY A 20 0.88 -12.27 -0.69
C GLY A 20 1.79 -13.38 -1.21
N TYR A 21 3.09 -13.09 -1.31
CA TYR A 21 4.06 -13.95 -2.00
C TYR A 21 4.39 -15.24 -1.25
N SER A 22 4.27 -15.24 0.08
CA SER A 22 4.55 -16.37 0.95
C SER A 22 3.76 -16.27 2.25
N GLU A 23 3.76 -17.34 3.06
CA GLU A 23 3.16 -17.32 4.39
C GLU A 23 3.84 -16.28 5.30
N ALA A 24 5.17 -16.21 5.28
CA ALA A 24 5.93 -15.23 6.06
C ALA A 24 5.63 -13.79 5.63
N PHE A 25 5.53 -13.53 4.33
CA PHE A 25 5.13 -12.22 3.81
C PHE A 25 3.71 -11.86 4.26
N THR A 26 2.77 -12.79 4.16
CA THR A 26 1.37 -12.58 4.53
C THR A 26 1.23 -12.33 6.03
N ALA A 27 1.90 -13.11 6.87
CA ALA A 27 1.92 -12.92 8.32
C ALA A 27 2.50 -11.54 8.70
N ASN A 28 3.59 -11.11 8.06
CA ASN A 28 4.15 -9.78 8.29
C ASN A 28 3.19 -8.67 7.86
N TYR A 29 2.58 -8.78 6.68
CA TYR A 29 1.64 -7.77 6.21
C TYR A 29 0.39 -7.72 7.12
N ASP A 30 -0.04 -8.84 7.70
CA ASP A 30 -1.08 -8.86 8.72
C ASP A 30 -0.71 -8.03 9.95
N GLU A 31 0.52 -8.14 10.45
CA GLU A 31 1.00 -7.32 11.57
C GLU A 31 1.07 -5.83 11.21
N VAL A 32 1.55 -5.50 10.01
CA VAL A 32 1.53 -4.12 9.50
C VAL A 32 0.12 -3.55 9.49
N ILE A 33 -0.86 -4.30 8.98
CA ILE A 33 -2.26 -3.87 8.94
C ILE A 33 -2.85 -3.74 10.34
N LYS A 34 -2.56 -4.67 11.27
CA LYS A 34 -3.00 -4.56 12.67
C LYS A 34 -2.51 -3.27 13.31
N ARG A 35 -1.25 -2.89 13.10
CA ARG A 35 -0.68 -1.62 13.60
C ARG A 35 -1.40 -0.41 13.00
N LEU A 36 -1.65 -0.44 11.70
CA LEU A 36 -2.41 0.61 11.04
C LEU A 36 -3.86 0.68 11.53
N VAL A 37 -4.51 -0.44 11.83
CA VAL A 37 -5.86 -0.44 12.45
C VAL A 37 -5.79 0.14 13.88
N ALA A 38 -4.74 -0.17 14.63
CA ALA A 38 -4.54 0.30 16.00
C ALA A 38 -4.19 1.80 16.13
N GLY A 39 -3.99 2.51 15.02
CA GLY A 39 -3.78 3.96 15.04
C GLY A 39 -2.39 4.41 14.59
N ASP A 40 -1.43 3.51 14.32
CA ASP A 40 -0.09 3.93 13.91
C ASP A 40 -0.15 4.80 12.63
N ALA A 41 0.65 5.87 12.64
CA ALA A 41 0.78 6.75 11.49
C ALA A 41 1.67 6.11 10.42
N ILE A 42 1.50 6.54 9.18
CA ILE A 42 2.31 6.05 8.05
C ILE A 42 3.45 7.04 7.82
N GLU A 43 4.69 6.58 7.88
CA GLU A 43 5.85 7.33 7.40
C GLU A 43 6.17 6.87 5.98
N LEU A 44 6.22 7.80 5.02
CA LEU A 44 6.58 7.47 3.65
C LEU A 44 8.07 7.12 3.56
N SER A 45 8.37 5.95 3.03
CA SER A 45 9.75 5.49 2.82
C SER A 45 10.07 5.34 1.34
N GLU A 46 11.29 5.69 0.95
CA GLU A 46 11.88 5.26 -0.31
C GLU A 46 12.37 3.81 -0.22
N GLY A 47 12.16 3.03 -1.28
CA GLY A 47 12.66 1.66 -1.37
C GLY A 47 11.84 0.63 -0.58
N ALA A 48 12.49 -0.44 -0.12
CA ALA A 48 11.85 -1.47 0.67
C ALA A 48 11.36 -0.91 2.02
N ASP A 49 10.21 -1.39 2.49
CA ASP A 49 9.51 -0.87 3.65
C ASP A 49 9.12 -1.99 4.63
N ASP A 50 8.29 -1.69 5.63
CA ASP A 50 7.92 -2.66 6.67
C ASP A 50 7.18 -3.88 6.08
N VAL A 51 6.46 -3.73 4.96
CA VAL A 51 5.78 -4.85 4.29
C VAL A 51 6.79 -5.78 3.62
N CYS A 52 7.89 -5.23 3.09
CA CYS A 52 8.94 -5.99 2.39
C CYS A 52 9.80 -6.87 3.31
N ALA A 53 9.81 -6.63 4.62
CA ALA A 53 10.83 -7.17 5.53
C ALA A 53 11.14 -8.68 5.35
N PRO A 54 10.14 -9.58 5.18
CA PRO A 54 10.40 -11.01 4.99
C PRO A 54 11.10 -11.38 3.67
N LEU A 55 11.06 -10.52 2.65
CA LEU A 55 11.65 -10.78 1.33
C LEU A 55 13.13 -10.41 1.25
N LEU A 56 13.62 -9.58 2.19
CA LEU A 56 14.97 -8.99 2.09
C LEU A 56 16.11 -9.99 2.24
N GLY A 57 15.83 -11.19 2.76
CA GLY A 57 16.78 -12.29 2.85
C GLY A 57 16.81 -13.20 1.61
N ASP A 58 15.89 -13.01 0.66
CA ASP A 58 15.81 -13.86 -0.53
C ASP A 58 16.97 -13.55 -1.49
N ALA A 59 17.34 -14.53 -2.33
CA ALA A 59 18.38 -14.35 -3.33
C ALA A 59 18.04 -13.29 -4.39
N ASP A 60 16.75 -13.11 -4.66
CA ASP A 60 16.21 -12.10 -5.57
C ASP A 60 14.94 -11.46 -4.97
N PRO A 61 15.10 -10.49 -4.05
CA PRO A 61 13.96 -9.89 -3.36
C PRO A 61 13.06 -9.12 -4.33
N HIS A 62 11.81 -9.57 -4.48
CA HIS A 62 10.81 -8.94 -5.37
C HIS A 62 10.75 -7.42 -5.21
N CYS A 63 10.87 -6.90 -3.98
CA CYS A 63 10.78 -5.45 -3.71
C CYS A 63 11.90 -4.60 -4.33
N LEU A 64 13.00 -5.23 -4.77
CA LEU A 64 14.16 -4.58 -5.38
C LEU A 64 14.12 -4.58 -6.92
N TRP A 65 13.20 -5.31 -7.54
CA TRP A 65 13.04 -5.34 -8.99
C TRP A 65 12.76 -3.95 -9.56
N ALA A 66 13.35 -3.64 -10.72
CA ALA A 66 13.16 -2.36 -11.40
C ALA A 66 11.68 -2.06 -11.67
N SER A 67 10.93 -3.07 -12.12
CA SER A 67 9.49 -2.98 -12.36
C SER A 67 8.68 -2.60 -11.12
N VAL A 68 9.15 -2.95 -9.92
CA VAL A 68 8.52 -2.59 -8.64
C VAL A 68 8.92 -1.18 -8.23
N ARG A 69 10.20 -0.82 -8.39
CA ARG A 69 10.71 0.54 -8.09
C ARG A 69 10.04 1.61 -8.94
N GLU A 70 9.75 1.32 -10.20
CA GLU A 70 9.04 2.24 -11.11
C GLU A 70 7.59 2.54 -10.69
N ARG A 71 7.00 1.74 -9.79
CA ARG A 71 5.64 1.97 -9.26
C ARG A 71 5.60 3.12 -8.26
N ASP A 72 6.67 3.30 -7.48
CA ASP A 72 6.73 4.29 -6.40
C ASP A 72 6.48 5.72 -6.87
N PRO A 73 7.16 6.27 -7.90
CA PRO A 73 6.92 7.64 -8.32
C PRO A 73 5.48 7.86 -8.81
N LYS A 74 4.89 6.87 -9.49
CA LYS A 74 3.49 6.92 -9.95
C LYS A 74 2.52 6.93 -8.76
N ALA A 75 2.78 6.09 -7.77
CA ALA A 75 1.99 6.03 -6.55
C ALA A 75 2.15 7.31 -5.71
N ALA A 76 3.36 7.83 -5.56
CA ALA A 76 3.64 9.09 -4.86
C ALA A 76 2.91 10.27 -5.51
N ALA A 77 2.88 10.34 -6.84
CA ALA A 77 2.11 11.34 -7.57
C ALA A 77 0.60 11.22 -7.30
N ALA A 78 0.06 9.99 -7.27
CA ALA A 78 -1.34 9.76 -6.93
C ALA A 78 -1.66 10.17 -5.48
N VAL A 79 -0.84 9.77 -4.51
CA VAL A 79 -0.98 10.14 -3.10
C VAL A 79 -0.89 11.67 -2.94
N SER A 80 0.04 12.33 -3.62
CA SER A 80 0.16 13.79 -3.60
C SER A 80 -1.11 14.50 -4.07
N ARG A 81 -1.71 14.01 -5.16
CA ARG A 81 -3.00 14.55 -5.67
C ARG A 81 -4.13 14.36 -4.65
N LEU A 82 -4.20 13.20 -4.00
CA LEU A 82 -5.23 12.93 -2.99
C LEU A 82 -5.08 13.81 -1.75
N LEU A 83 -3.85 14.10 -1.33
CA LEU A 83 -3.57 14.93 -0.16
C LEU A 83 -3.57 16.44 -0.46
N GLY A 84 -3.66 16.83 -1.75
CA GLY A 84 -3.58 18.23 -2.15
C GLY A 84 -2.22 18.88 -1.89
N ARG A 85 -1.17 18.08 -1.66
CA ARG A 85 0.20 18.54 -1.42
C ARG A 85 1.20 17.53 -1.97
N GLN A 86 2.39 18.00 -2.37
CA GLN A 86 3.48 17.10 -2.73
C GLN A 86 3.92 16.30 -1.50
N VAL A 87 4.02 14.97 -1.66
CA VAL A 87 4.60 14.09 -0.64
C VAL A 87 6.09 13.88 -0.85
N LYS A 88 6.83 13.66 0.23
CA LYS A 88 8.27 13.41 0.25
C LYS A 88 8.60 12.23 1.17
N ASN A 89 9.79 11.67 1.01
CA ASN A 89 10.33 10.69 1.94
C ASN A 89 10.39 11.28 3.37
N GLY A 90 9.99 10.49 4.36
CA GLY A 90 9.86 10.91 5.76
C GLY A 90 8.57 11.66 6.10
N ASP A 91 7.73 12.00 5.11
CA ASP A 91 6.42 12.59 5.41
C ASP A 91 5.56 11.59 6.19
N THR A 92 4.92 12.10 7.24
CA THR A 92 3.95 11.32 8.02
C THR A 92 2.53 11.59 7.55
N ILE A 93 1.72 10.54 7.48
CA ILE A 93 0.30 10.55 7.12
C ILE A 93 -0.50 9.88 8.24
N GLU A 94 -1.40 10.63 8.85
CA GLU A 94 -2.40 10.09 9.75
C GLU A 94 -3.62 9.61 8.93
N LEU A 95 -3.87 8.30 8.96
CA LEU A 95 -4.92 7.69 8.16
C LEU A 95 -6.24 7.60 8.93
N ASP A 96 -6.98 8.70 9.06
CA ASP A 96 -8.33 8.62 9.63
C ASP A 96 -9.35 7.93 8.68
N ALA A 97 -10.56 7.71 9.17
CA ALA A 97 -11.62 7.07 8.40
C ALA A 97 -12.06 7.88 7.16
N ALA A 98 -12.01 9.21 7.22
CA ALA A 98 -12.40 10.08 6.12
C ALA A 98 -11.36 10.05 4.99
N LEU A 99 -10.08 10.06 5.35
CA LEU A 99 -8.97 9.93 4.44
C LEU A 99 -8.95 8.54 3.80
N LEU A 100 -9.10 7.48 4.60
CA LEU A 100 -9.19 6.11 4.08
C LEU A 100 -10.36 5.95 3.09
N SER A 101 -11.53 6.50 3.41
CA SER A 101 -12.69 6.50 2.52
C SER A 101 -12.41 7.22 1.20
N THR A 102 -11.72 8.37 1.25
CA THR A 102 -11.29 9.10 0.05
C THR A 102 -10.32 8.29 -0.80
N PHE A 103 -9.31 7.69 -0.18
CA PHE A 103 -8.34 6.85 -0.88
C PHE A 103 -9.01 5.67 -1.57
N ARG A 104 -9.91 4.98 -0.86
CA ARG A 104 -10.71 3.87 -1.40
C ARG A 104 -11.60 4.29 -2.56
N ARG A 105 -12.31 5.42 -2.44
CA ARG A 105 -13.16 5.95 -3.51
C ARG A 105 -12.36 6.22 -4.78
N GLU A 106 -11.22 6.88 -4.67
CA GLU A 106 -10.38 7.23 -5.81
C GLU A 106 -9.67 6.00 -6.40
N PHE A 107 -9.25 5.06 -5.56
CA PHE A 107 -8.75 3.76 -6.02
C PHE A 107 -9.81 2.98 -6.81
N LYS A 108 -11.07 2.97 -6.33
CA LYS A 108 -12.19 2.33 -7.03
C LYS A 108 -12.49 2.99 -8.39
N LYS A 109 -12.39 4.32 -8.48
CA LYS A 109 -12.54 5.06 -9.75
C LYS A 109 -11.38 4.83 -10.72
N GLY A 110 -10.24 4.33 -10.25
CA GLY A 110 -9.05 4.11 -11.06
C GLY A 110 -8.09 5.30 -11.14
N THR A 111 -8.40 6.43 -10.50
CA THR A 111 -7.64 7.70 -10.60
C THR A 111 -6.26 7.64 -9.92
N THR A 112 -6.00 6.57 -9.16
CA THR A 112 -4.76 6.34 -8.40
C THR A 112 -4.04 5.06 -8.85
N ARG A 113 -4.45 4.44 -9.97
CA ARG A 113 -4.01 3.10 -10.37
C ARG A 113 -2.90 3.05 -11.41
N ASP A 114 -2.30 4.18 -11.77
CA ASP A 114 -1.18 4.23 -12.73
C ASP A 114 0.00 3.34 -12.29
N ALA A 115 0.25 3.26 -10.98
CA ALA A 115 1.27 2.41 -10.38
C ALA A 115 0.96 0.90 -10.47
N CYS A 116 -0.29 0.53 -10.72
CA CYS A 116 -0.75 -0.86 -10.73
C CYS A 116 -0.54 -1.56 -12.09
N GLY A 117 -0.12 -0.83 -13.14
CA GLY A 117 0.13 -1.40 -14.47
C GLY A 117 1.12 -2.57 -14.41
N GLY A 118 0.76 -3.72 -14.97
CA GLY A 118 1.59 -4.94 -14.93
C GLY A 118 1.80 -5.54 -13.54
N CYS A 119 1.00 -5.18 -12.52
CA CYS A 119 1.04 -5.84 -11.22
C CYS A 119 0.29 -7.18 -11.27
N GLU A 120 0.88 -8.26 -10.74
CA GLU A 120 0.22 -9.58 -10.68
C GLU A 120 -1.09 -9.55 -9.87
N TRP A 121 -1.17 -8.67 -8.87
CA TRP A 121 -2.35 -8.50 -8.01
C TRP A 121 -3.43 -7.61 -8.62
N PHE A 122 -3.22 -7.05 -9.82
CA PHE A 122 -4.12 -6.05 -10.41
C PHE A 122 -5.59 -6.51 -10.45
N ASN A 123 -5.83 -7.75 -10.91
CA ASN A 123 -7.19 -8.30 -11.03
C ASN A 123 -7.83 -8.49 -9.65
N LEU A 124 -7.10 -9.08 -8.70
CA LEU A 124 -7.57 -9.24 -7.31
C LEU A 124 -7.96 -7.89 -6.69
N CYS A 125 -7.08 -6.90 -6.77
CA CYS A 125 -7.35 -5.55 -6.25
C CYS A 125 -8.53 -4.88 -6.97
N SER A 126 -8.74 -5.18 -8.26
CA SER A 126 -9.90 -4.67 -9.01
C SER A 126 -11.21 -5.26 -8.50
N ASP A 127 -11.26 -6.57 -8.28
CA ASP A 127 -12.47 -7.24 -7.78
C ASP A 127 -12.82 -6.79 -6.35
N ILE A 128 -11.82 -6.63 -5.50
CA ILE A 128 -12.00 -6.09 -4.14
C ILE A 128 -12.54 -4.64 -4.20
N SER A 129 -12.01 -3.79 -5.08
CA SER A 129 -12.52 -2.42 -5.22
C SER A 129 -13.97 -2.37 -5.74
N ARG A 130 -14.38 -3.31 -6.60
CA ARG A 130 -15.77 -3.42 -7.11
C ARG A 130 -16.73 -3.87 -6.01
N THR A 131 -16.29 -4.75 -5.12
CA THR A 131 -17.07 -5.25 -3.96
C THR A 131 -17.09 -4.28 -2.77
N ASN A 132 -16.80 -2.99 -3.00
CA ASN A 132 -16.70 -1.97 -1.95
C ASN A 132 -15.72 -2.35 -0.83
N PHE A 133 -14.59 -2.97 -1.20
CA PHE A 133 -13.54 -3.36 -0.27
C PHE A 133 -14.03 -4.40 0.76
N SER A 134 -14.96 -5.26 0.37
CA SER A 134 -15.39 -6.37 1.22
C SER A 134 -14.22 -7.31 1.56
N GLY A 135 -14.13 -7.72 2.82
CA GLY A 135 -13.10 -8.65 3.31
C GLY A 135 -11.70 -8.07 3.47
N VAL A 136 -11.51 -6.77 3.22
CA VAL A 136 -10.20 -6.12 3.48
C VAL A 136 -9.91 -6.09 4.97
N ARG A 137 -8.64 -6.27 5.33
CA ARG A 137 -8.21 -6.34 6.73
C ARG A 137 -7.99 -4.97 7.36
N LEU A 138 -7.82 -3.92 6.55
CA LEU A 138 -7.71 -2.54 7.02
C LEU A 138 -9.09 -1.98 7.35
N THR A 139 -9.60 -2.26 8.56
CA THR A 139 -10.89 -1.76 9.04
C THR A 139 -10.66 -0.58 10.00
N ARG A 140 -10.83 0.64 9.50
CA ARG A 140 -10.91 1.87 10.32
C ARG A 140 -12.29 2.49 10.15
#